data_AF-A0A1X7T977-F1
#
_entry.id   AF-A0A1X7T977-F1
#
_cell.length_a   1.000
_cell.length_b   1.000
_cell.length_c   1.000
_cell.angle_alpha   90.00
_cell.angle_beta   90.00
_cell.angle_gamma   90.00
#
_symmetry.space_group_name_H-M   'P 1'
#
loop_
_entity.id
_entity.type
_entity.pdbx_description
1 polymer ?
#
loop_
_entity_poly.entity_id
_entity_poly.type
_entity_poly.pdbx_seq_one_letter_code
_entity_poly.pdbx_strand_id
1 'polypeptide(L)'
;MNGGLPTPTLPFPIPFIYSNIYYCTWVTSSAYSSPVVLASRNPDGSCLILDDFSGIANRTTLVDNNTWNNSHITLVGKAMSSTEEKAYEIMRNLGVDYVLVIFGGMIGYSGDDINKFLWMVRIAEREHPNDIKESRYFTPQGEFRVDSAGSPVLLNCLMYKMCYYRFGEVQHSYNTPGGYDRTRNVEIGNKNVKFTHLEEAYTTEHWLDLVNRVRSSNSLRHVFTKKRLSSRKSYGSKKRGNIRNKLTVIKGKRPNKKKGKKNNKS
;
A
#
# COMPACT_ATOMS: atom_id res chain seq x y z
N MET A 1 60.59 49.59 -13.81
CA MET A 1 59.11 49.69 -13.71
C MET A 1 58.59 49.33 -15.10
N ASN A 2 57.99 48.18 -15.39
CA ASN A 2 57.03 47.38 -14.65
C ASN A 2 57.18 45.89 -14.98
N GLY A 3 57.23 45.04 -13.96
CA GLY A 3 57.08 43.60 -14.10
C GLY A 3 55.61 43.26 -14.28
N GLY A 4 55.24 42.66 -15.41
CA GLY A 4 53.90 42.12 -15.64
C GLY A 4 53.75 40.77 -14.93
N LEU A 5 52.73 40.64 -14.08
CA LEU A 5 52.32 39.36 -13.49
C LEU A 5 51.83 38.39 -14.58
N PRO A 6 52.06 37.08 -14.44
CA PRO A 6 51.47 36.08 -15.33
C PRO A 6 49.98 35.91 -15.01
N THR A 7 49.13 35.99 -16.03
CA THR A 7 47.70 35.64 -15.96
C THR A 7 47.53 34.15 -15.67
N PRO A 8 46.72 33.74 -14.67
CA PRO A 8 46.46 32.32 -14.43
C PRO A 8 45.51 31.78 -15.51
N THR A 9 46.02 30.92 -16.39
CA THR A 9 45.20 30.05 -17.22
C THR A 9 44.52 29.02 -16.32
N LEU A 10 43.23 29.23 -16.02
CA LEU A 10 42.41 28.23 -15.34
C LEU A 10 42.30 26.97 -16.22
N PRO A 11 42.65 25.78 -15.72
CA PRO A 11 42.29 24.55 -16.38
C PRO A 11 40.82 24.24 -16.06
N PHE A 12 40.20 23.49 -16.97
CA PHE A 12 38.90 22.79 -16.86
C PHE A 12 37.68 23.45 -17.53
N PRO A 13 37.01 22.72 -18.44
CA PRO A 13 35.88 23.22 -19.21
C PRO A 13 34.63 23.29 -18.31
N ILE A 14 34.31 24.52 -17.93
CA ILE A 14 33.07 24.94 -17.26
C ILE A 14 31.76 24.32 -17.85
N PRO A 15 31.59 24.05 -19.16
CA PRO A 15 30.34 23.46 -19.67
C PRO A 15 30.05 22.02 -19.20
N PHE A 16 31.06 21.24 -18.78
CA PHE A 16 30.85 19.89 -18.25
C PHE A 16 30.27 19.88 -16.83
N ILE A 17 30.54 20.93 -16.05
CA ILE A 17 30.03 21.06 -14.69
C ILE A 17 28.57 21.50 -14.74
N TYR A 18 28.21 22.42 -15.65
CA TYR A 18 26.80 22.82 -15.81
C TYR A 18 25.92 21.65 -16.27
N SER A 19 26.37 20.83 -17.23
CA SER A 19 25.59 19.65 -17.66
C SER A 19 25.45 18.61 -16.55
N ASN A 20 26.49 18.40 -15.73
CA ASN A 20 26.41 17.52 -14.57
C ASN A 20 25.52 18.11 -13.46
N ILE A 21 25.50 19.42 -13.23
CA ILE A 21 24.60 20.05 -12.27
C ILE A 21 23.15 19.92 -12.73
N TYR A 22 22.83 20.23 -14.00
CA TYR A 22 21.47 20.04 -14.52
C TYR A 22 21.05 18.57 -14.50
N TYR A 23 21.96 17.64 -14.80
CA TYR A 23 21.71 16.20 -14.68
C TYR A 23 21.51 15.78 -13.23
N CYS A 24 22.34 16.25 -12.29
CA CYS A 24 22.22 15.95 -10.87
C CYS A 24 20.97 16.59 -10.25
N THR A 25 20.58 17.80 -10.66
CA THR A 25 19.35 18.49 -10.22
C THR A 25 18.11 17.85 -10.82
N TRP A 26 18.17 17.40 -12.08
CA TRP A 26 17.08 16.63 -12.70
C TRP A 26 16.96 15.22 -12.12
N VAL A 27 18.08 14.57 -11.80
CA VAL A 27 18.11 13.27 -11.09
C VAL A 27 17.69 13.45 -9.64
N THR A 28 18.03 14.52 -8.93
CA THR A 28 17.52 14.76 -7.57
C THR A 28 16.06 15.19 -7.56
N SER A 29 15.60 16.02 -8.51
CA SER A 29 14.18 16.36 -8.60
C SER A 29 13.34 15.18 -9.10
N SER A 30 13.81 14.40 -10.07
CA SER A 30 13.05 13.27 -10.62
C SER A 30 13.23 11.99 -9.80
N ALA A 31 14.35 11.77 -9.10
CA ALA A 31 14.64 10.54 -8.34
C ALA A 31 14.55 10.70 -6.81
N TYR A 32 14.66 11.91 -6.25
CA TYR A 32 14.62 12.14 -4.79
C TYR A 32 13.45 13.01 -4.31
N SER A 33 12.73 13.75 -5.17
CA SER A 33 11.65 14.65 -4.71
C SER A 33 10.27 14.00 -4.51
N SER A 34 10.21 12.67 -4.43
CA SER A 34 8.99 11.96 -3.99
C SER A 34 9.42 10.75 -3.19
N PRO A 35 9.73 10.91 -1.89
CA PRO A 35 9.98 9.76 -1.06
C PRO A 35 8.67 8.98 -0.90
N VAL A 36 8.74 7.65 -1.07
CA VAL A 36 7.76 6.75 -0.45
C VAL A 36 7.81 7.02 1.05
N VAL A 37 6.76 7.63 1.59
CA VAL A 37 6.74 7.98 3.00
C VAL A 37 6.21 6.80 3.80
N LEU A 38 7.10 6.15 4.56
CA LEU A 38 6.69 5.21 5.60
C LEU A 38 6.47 5.99 6.88
N ALA A 39 5.24 6.00 7.39
CA ALA A 39 4.90 6.67 8.63
C ALA A 39 4.76 5.68 9.79
N SER A 40 5.41 5.98 10.91
CA SER A 40 5.36 5.20 12.16
C SER A 40 5.02 6.14 13.33
N ARG A 41 4.39 5.62 14.39
CA ARG A 41 4.13 6.37 15.61
C ARG A 41 4.95 5.79 16.77
N ASN A 42 5.89 6.56 17.31
CA ASN A 42 6.64 6.14 18.49
C ASN A 42 5.73 6.03 19.72
N PRO A 43 5.95 5.06 20.64
CA PRO A 43 5.17 4.91 21.88
C PRO A 43 5.26 6.08 22.86
N ASP A 44 6.26 6.96 22.71
CA ASP A 44 6.59 8.10 23.58
C ASP A 44 6.17 9.46 22.99
N GLY A 45 5.64 9.49 21.76
CA GLY A 45 5.19 10.72 21.09
C GLY A 45 6.31 11.66 20.61
N SER A 46 7.58 11.26 20.66
CA SER A 46 8.71 12.10 20.21
C SER A 46 8.90 12.02 18.69
N CYS A 47 9.18 13.17 18.06
CA CYS A 47 9.23 13.42 16.61
C CYS A 47 10.64 13.87 16.18
N LEU A 48 11.22 13.21 15.18
CA LEU A 48 12.48 13.48 14.46
C LEU A 48 12.37 12.66 13.17
N ILE A 49 12.52 13.11 11.91
CA ILE A 49 13.08 14.31 11.26
C ILE A 49 12.12 14.76 10.12
N LEU A 50 12.27 16.03 9.71
CA LEU A 50 11.52 16.78 8.70
C LEU A 50 11.85 16.39 7.25
N ASP A 51 10.80 16.24 6.45
CA ASP A 51 10.77 16.50 5.00
C ASP A 51 9.40 17.12 4.67
N ASP A 52 9.26 17.88 3.58
CA ASP A 52 8.17 18.86 3.37
C ASP A 52 6.73 18.30 3.49
N PHE A 53 6.51 16.99 3.25
CA PHE A 53 5.22 16.33 3.47
C PHE A 53 5.01 15.88 4.94
N SER A 54 6.08 15.52 5.64
CA SER A 54 6.10 15.21 7.08
C SER A 54 5.75 16.46 7.91
N GLY A 55 6.20 17.64 7.46
CA GLY A 55 5.84 18.94 8.03
C GLY A 55 4.35 19.28 7.87
N ILE A 56 3.73 18.89 6.76
CA ILE A 56 2.29 19.08 6.51
C ILE A 56 1.43 18.03 7.25
N ALA A 57 1.91 16.78 7.33
CA ALA A 57 1.16 15.66 7.90
C ALA A 57 1.34 15.46 9.42
N ASN A 58 2.34 16.08 10.05
CA ASN A 58 2.70 15.92 11.47
C ASN A 58 2.79 14.43 11.90
N ARG A 59 3.59 13.67 11.17
CA ARG A 59 3.82 12.22 11.35
C ARG A 59 5.30 11.89 11.19
N THR A 60 5.82 10.96 11.98
CA THR A 60 7.22 10.52 11.86
C THR A 60 7.42 9.73 10.57
N THR A 61 8.38 10.14 9.75
CA THR A 61 8.73 9.49 8.48
C THR A 61 10.04 8.72 8.65
N LEU A 62 10.07 7.45 8.23
CA LEU A 62 11.21 6.56 8.44
C LEU A 62 12.38 6.79 7.47
N VAL A 63 12.15 7.51 6.37
CA VAL A 63 13.19 7.90 5.41
C VAL A 63 13.13 9.42 5.30
N ASP A 64 14.21 10.09 5.69
CA ASP A 64 14.42 11.53 5.55
C ASP A 64 15.33 11.82 4.35
N ASN A 65 15.35 13.07 3.88
CA ASN A 65 16.26 13.55 2.84
C ASN A 65 17.72 13.71 3.35
N ASN A 66 18.07 13.06 4.46
CA ASN A 66 19.40 13.12 5.06
C ASN A 66 20.09 11.75 4.93
N THR A 67 20.93 11.61 3.90
CA THR A 67 21.54 10.35 3.45
C THR A 67 22.71 9.87 4.32
N TRP A 68 22.62 9.95 5.65
CA TRP A 68 23.73 9.57 6.55
C TRP A 68 23.73 8.08 6.95
N ASN A 69 22.59 7.38 6.79
CA ASN A 69 22.48 5.94 7.06
C ASN A 69 21.88 5.17 5.86
N ASN A 70 22.76 4.72 4.97
CA ASN A 70 22.37 4.01 3.74
C ASN A 70 21.59 2.72 4.00
N SER A 71 21.84 2.04 5.13
CA SER A 71 21.22 0.75 5.46
C SER A 71 19.70 0.84 5.60
N HIS A 72 19.19 1.96 6.12
CA HIS A 72 17.73 2.17 6.27
C HIS A 72 17.05 2.37 4.90
N ILE A 73 17.67 3.15 4.02
CA ILE A 73 17.15 3.41 2.67
C ILE A 73 17.12 2.10 1.86
N THR A 74 18.17 1.29 2.00
CA THR A 74 18.22 -0.05 1.39
C THR A 74 17.09 -0.94 1.89
N LEU A 75 16.83 -0.99 3.20
CA LEU A 75 15.74 -1.82 3.75
C LEU A 75 14.37 -1.40 3.21
N VAL A 76 14.14 -0.11 3.00
CA VAL A 76 12.91 0.40 2.37
C VAL A 76 12.85 0.00 0.89
N GLY A 77 13.93 0.19 0.14
CA GLY A 77 14.00 -0.27 -1.25
C GLY A 77 13.78 -1.78 -1.39
N LYS A 78 14.33 -2.56 -0.46
CA LYS A 78 14.12 -4.02 -0.36
C LYS A 78 12.68 -4.36 -0.04
N ALA A 79 12.04 -3.67 0.89
CA ALA A 79 10.63 -3.89 1.20
C ALA A 79 9.74 -3.61 -0.02
N MET A 80 9.95 -2.48 -0.70
CA MET A 80 9.14 -2.07 -1.86
C MET A 80 9.32 -2.98 -3.08
N SER A 81 10.51 -3.52 -3.27
CA SER A 81 10.83 -4.44 -4.37
C SER A 81 10.50 -5.91 -4.06
N SER A 82 10.26 -6.27 -2.80
CA SER A 82 9.93 -7.64 -2.40
C SER A 82 8.46 -8.00 -2.58
N THR A 83 8.15 -9.29 -2.49
CA THR A 83 6.78 -9.80 -2.33
C THR A 83 6.16 -9.32 -1.02
N GLU A 84 4.82 -9.20 -0.96
CA GLU A 84 4.08 -8.71 0.22
C GLU A 84 4.48 -9.40 1.55
N GLU A 85 4.69 -10.72 1.57
CA GLU A 85 5.05 -11.47 2.78
C GLU A 85 6.39 -11.01 3.37
N LYS A 86 7.44 -10.98 2.54
CA LYS A 86 8.77 -10.51 2.95
C LYS A 86 8.78 -9.03 3.30
N ALA A 87 8.07 -8.23 2.51
CA ALA A 87 7.96 -6.81 2.76
C ALA A 87 7.25 -6.53 4.09
N TYR A 88 6.24 -7.33 4.44
CA TYR A 88 5.54 -7.24 5.72
C TYR A 88 6.48 -7.51 6.89
N GLU A 89 7.34 -8.53 6.82
CA GLU A 89 8.35 -8.78 7.86
C GLU A 89 9.29 -7.57 8.06
N ILE A 90 9.76 -6.98 6.96
CA ILE A 90 10.62 -5.79 7.02
C ILE A 90 9.87 -4.59 7.62
N MET A 91 8.63 -4.33 7.18
CA MET A 91 7.79 -3.26 7.71
C MET A 91 7.52 -3.43 9.21
N ARG A 92 7.33 -4.67 9.69
CA ARG A 92 7.15 -4.98 11.11
C ARG A 92 8.43 -4.75 11.91
N ASN A 93 9.59 -5.16 11.39
CA ASN A 93 10.87 -4.93 12.04
C ASN A 93 11.19 -3.43 12.17
N LEU A 94 10.77 -2.64 11.19
CA LEU A 94 10.90 -1.18 11.19
C LEU A 94 9.80 -0.46 11.98
N GLY A 95 8.80 -1.18 12.49
CA GLY A 95 7.68 -0.58 13.23
C GLY A 95 6.77 0.33 12.39
N VAL A 96 6.63 0.07 11.09
CA VAL A 96 5.83 0.89 10.16
C VAL A 96 4.33 0.66 10.38
N ASP A 97 3.55 1.74 10.45
CA ASP A 97 2.08 1.70 10.55
C ASP A 97 1.40 2.00 9.21
N TYR A 98 1.93 2.97 8.46
CA TYR A 98 1.39 3.42 7.18
C TYR A 98 2.47 3.52 6.11
N VAL A 99 2.04 3.32 4.86
CA VAL A 99 2.87 3.44 3.68
C VAL A 99 2.18 4.35 2.69
N LEU A 100 2.86 5.42 2.28
CA LEU A 100 2.44 6.32 1.21
C LEU A 100 3.21 5.98 -0.07
N VAL A 101 2.49 5.89 -1.18
CA VAL A 101 3.05 5.71 -2.52
C VAL A 101 2.41 6.72 -3.46
N ILE A 102 3.21 7.32 -4.33
CA ILE A 102 2.76 8.25 -5.37
C ILE A 102 2.49 7.48 -6.66
N PHE A 103 1.25 7.55 -7.14
CA PHE A 103 0.80 6.88 -8.35
C PHE A 103 0.33 7.88 -9.40
N GLY A 104 0.96 7.88 -10.57
CA GLY A 104 0.67 8.85 -11.63
C GLY A 104 -0.26 8.35 -12.73
N GLY A 105 -0.61 7.06 -12.74
CA GLY A 105 -1.22 6.41 -13.91
C GLY A 105 -2.64 6.90 -14.26
N MET A 106 -3.34 7.53 -13.31
CA MET A 106 -4.69 8.08 -13.51
C MET A 106 -4.70 9.41 -14.27
N ILE A 107 -3.73 10.28 -13.98
CA ILE A 107 -3.65 11.62 -14.58
C ILE A 107 -2.54 11.76 -15.62
N GLY A 108 -1.61 10.80 -15.69
CA GLY A 108 -0.42 10.87 -16.53
C GLY A 108 0.74 11.62 -15.87
N TYR A 109 0.86 11.55 -14.53
CA TYR A 109 1.97 12.17 -13.83
C TYR A 109 3.23 11.31 -13.97
N SER A 110 4.30 11.89 -14.54
CA SER A 110 5.55 11.17 -14.83
C SER A 110 6.47 11.03 -13.61
N GLY A 111 6.26 11.81 -12.56
CA GLY A 111 7.06 11.77 -11.33
C GLY A 111 6.63 10.71 -10.33
N ASP A 112 5.96 9.64 -10.77
CA ASP A 112 5.42 8.59 -9.92
C ASP A 112 6.49 7.58 -9.43
N ASP A 113 6.14 6.82 -8.40
CA ASP A 113 7.09 5.88 -7.76
C ASP A 113 7.41 4.67 -8.65
N ILE A 114 6.55 4.34 -9.62
CA ILE A 114 6.83 3.27 -10.57
C ILE A 114 7.95 3.66 -11.54
N ASN A 115 8.05 4.93 -11.98
CA ASN A 115 9.18 5.39 -12.80
C ASN A 115 10.47 5.44 -11.98
N LYS A 116 10.37 5.65 -10.67
CA LYS A 116 11.52 5.65 -9.74
C LYS A 116 11.87 4.26 -9.21
N PHE A 117 11.04 3.25 -9.48
CA PHE A 117 11.14 1.91 -8.88
C PHE A 117 12.49 1.23 -9.13
N LEU A 118 13.03 1.35 -10.35
CA LEU A 118 14.31 0.70 -10.69
C LEU A 118 15.48 1.26 -9.87
N TRP A 119 15.41 2.53 -9.44
CA TRP A 119 16.39 3.10 -8.52
C TRP A 119 16.31 2.44 -7.14
N MET A 120 15.10 2.18 -6.64
CA MET A 120 14.90 1.45 -5.38
C MET A 120 15.48 0.03 -5.44
N VAL A 121 15.29 -0.65 -6.58
CA VAL A 121 15.85 -1.99 -6.82
C VAL A 121 17.37 -1.96 -6.83
N ARG A 122 18.00 -0.99 -7.51
CA ARG A 122 19.47 -0.84 -7.56
C ARG A 122 20.09 -0.55 -6.20
N ILE A 123 19.44 0.29 -5.39
CA ILE A 123 19.90 0.56 -4.02
C ILE A 123 19.79 -0.72 -3.17
N ALA A 124 18.67 -1.44 -3.28
CA ALA A 124 18.46 -2.69 -2.54
C ALA A 124 19.44 -3.80 -2.94
N GLU A 125 19.72 -3.96 -4.24
CA GLU A 125 20.67 -4.96 -4.76
C GLU A 125 22.10 -4.69 -4.28
N ARG A 126 22.49 -3.42 -4.11
CA ARG A 126 23.84 -3.05 -3.66
C ARG A 126 24.21 -3.65 -2.30
N GLU A 127 23.24 -3.76 -1.39
CA GLU A 127 23.45 -4.29 -0.04
C GLU A 127 22.93 -5.72 0.13
N HIS A 128 21.90 -6.10 -0.64
CA HIS A 128 21.27 -7.42 -0.58
C HIS A 128 21.22 -8.12 -1.96
N PRO A 129 22.38 -8.44 -2.55
CA PRO A 129 22.47 -9.01 -3.92
C PRO A 129 21.90 -10.43 -4.04
N ASN A 130 21.74 -11.13 -2.92
CA ASN A 130 21.16 -12.47 -2.89
C ASN A 130 19.63 -12.45 -2.96
N ASP A 131 19.00 -11.40 -2.44
CA ASP A 131 17.55 -11.29 -2.33
C ASP A 131 16.95 -10.60 -3.55
N ILE A 132 17.53 -9.47 -3.94
CA ILE A 132 17.04 -8.59 -5.01
C ILE A 132 18.07 -8.56 -6.13
N LYS A 133 17.60 -8.71 -7.37
CA LYS A 133 18.41 -8.59 -8.59
C LYS A 133 17.65 -7.80 -9.64
N GLU A 134 18.26 -6.76 -10.19
CA GLU A 134 17.65 -5.88 -11.19
C GLU A 134 17.16 -6.67 -12.42
N SER A 135 17.95 -7.62 -12.88
CA SER A 135 17.64 -8.46 -14.05
C SER A 135 16.32 -9.24 -13.92
N ARG A 136 15.83 -9.50 -12.70
CA ARG A 136 14.57 -10.22 -12.48
C ARG A 136 13.33 -9.36 -12.75
N TYR A 137 13.45 -8.03 -12.78
CA TYR A 137 12.31 -7.13 -13.03
C TYR A 137 12.11 -6.82 -14.50
N PHE A 138 13.08 -7.15 -15.35
CA PHE A 138 12.99 -7.02 -16.79
C PHE A 138 12.35 -8.23 -17.44
N THR A 139 11.79 -8.02 -18.62
CA THR A 139 11.39 -9.09 -19.53
C THR A 139 12.62 -9.82 -20.08
N PRO A 140 12.48 -11.01 -20.70
CA PRO A 140 13.57 -11.69 -21.39
C PRO A 140 14.24 -10.83 -22.48
N GLN A 141 13.52 -9.84 -23.01
CA GLN A 141 13.99 -8.87 -24.01
C GLN A 141 14.74 -7.68 -23.39
N GLY A 142 14.79 -7.58 -22.06
CA GLY A 142 15.42 -6.46 -21.35
C GLY A 142 14.53 -5.22 -21.19
N GLU A 143 13.23 -5.31 -21.53
CA GLU A 143 12.29 -4.20 -21.40
C GLU A 143 11.64 -4.17 -20.01
N PHE A 144 11.45 -2.97 -19.44
CA PHE A 144 10.69 -2.77 -18.22
C PHE A 144 9.23 -2.49 -18.57
N ARG A 145 8.35 -3.49 -18.36
CA ARG A 145 6.94 -3.44 -18.75
C ARG A 145 6.03 -3.76 -17.57
N VAL A 146 4.94 -3.00 -17.43
CA VAL A 146 3.91 -3.18 -16.39
C VAL A 146 2.64 -3.90 -16.91
N ASP A 147 2.65 -4.25 -18.20
CA ASP A 147 1.60 -4.97 -18.88
C ASP A 147 1.68 -6.48 -18.62
N SER A 148 0.86 -7.26 -19.33
CA SER A 148 0.82 -8.72 -19.19
C SER A 148 2.11 -9.42 -19.63
N ALA A 149 2.95 -8.75 -20.41
CA ALA A 149 4.27 -9.25 -20.81
C ALA A 149 5.36 -8.90 -19.79
N GLY A 150 5.04 -8.10 -18.77
CA GLY A 150 5.94 -7.76 -17.67
C GLY A 150 6.44 -8.97 -16.89
N SER A 151 7.57 -8.79 -16.20
CA SER A 151 8.14 -9.87 -15.38
C SER A 151 7.16 -10.29 -14.27
N PRO A 152 6.99 -11.60 -14.00
CA PRO A 152 6.16 -12.08 -12.91
C PRO A 152 6.67 -11.60 -11.54
N VAL A 153 7.96 -11.26 -11.41
CA VAL A 153 8.52 -10.70 -10.18
C VAL A 153 8.03 -9.27 -9.96
N LEU A 154 7.97 -8.48 -11.03
CA LEU A 154 7.43 -7.12 -10.99
C LEU A 154 5.92 -7.12 -10.70
N LEU A 155 5.14 -7.95 -11.40
CA LEU A 155 3.69 -8.02 -11.21
C LEU A 155 3.26 -8.50 -9.80
N ASN A 156 4.17 -9.10 -9.04
CA ASN A 156 3.94 -9.59 -7.68
C ASN A 156 4.69 -8.78 -6.60
N CYS A 157 5.46 -7.75 -6.97
CA CYS A 157 6.17 -6.93 -6.00
C CYS A 157 5.19 -6.04 -5.22
N LEU A 158 5.59 -5.64 -4.01
CA LEU A 158 4.75 -4.81 -3.15
C LEU A 158 4.39 -3.50 -3.83
N MET A 159 5.36 -2.81 -4.43
CA MET A 159 5.15 -1.54 -5.13
C MET A 159 4.07 -1.65 -6.21
N TYR A 160 4.14 -2.66 -7.08
CA TYR A 160 3.14 -2.88 -8.13
C TYR A 160 1.75 -3.10 -7.53
N LYS A 161 1.65 -3.92 -6.49
CA LYS A 161 0.39 -4.19 -5.81
C LYS A 161 -0.19 -2.94 -5.15
N MET A 162 0.65 -2.08 -4.58
CA MET A 162 0.24 -0.83 -3.94
C MET A 162 -0.31 0.19 -4.94
N CYS A 163 0.39 0.39 -6.07
CA CYS A 163 -0.04 1.33 -7.10
C CYS A 163 -1.30 0.89 -7.85
N TYR A 164 -1.41 -0.40 -8.19
CA TYR A 164 -2.48 -0.91 -9.05
C TYR A 164 -3.61 -1.60 -8.29
N TYR A 165 -3.72 -1.39 -6.97
CA TYR A 165 -4.84 -1.91 -6.19
C TYR A 165 -6.16 -1.32 -6.70
N ARG A 166 -7.10 -2.19 -7.12
CA ARG A 166 -8.40 -1.83 -7.72
C ARG A 166 -8.34 -1.00 -9.01
N PHE A 167 -7.16 -0.65 -9.49
CA PHE A 167 -6.98 0.13 -10.72
C PHE A 167 -7.51 -0.60 -11.96
N GLY A 168 -7.51 -1.94 -11.96
CA GLY A 168 -8.07 -2.76 -13.03
C GLY A 168 -9.57 -2.55 -13.30
N GLU A 169 -10.31 -2.04 -12.32
CA GLU A 169 -11.75 -1.73 -12.43
C GLU A 169 -11.99 -0.30 -12.95
N VAL A 170 -10.96 0.55 -12.96
CA VAL A 170 -11.08 1.96 -13.34
C VAL A 170 -11.02 2.09 -14.86
N GLN A 171 -12.11 2.60 -15.44
CA GLN A 171 -12.21 2.91 -16.86
C GLN A 171 -12.27 4.43 -17.07
N HIS A 172 -11.29 4.97 -17.79
CA HIS A 172 -11.15 6.41 -18.01
C HIS A 172 -12.07 6.93 -19.11
N SER A 173 -12.26 6.13 -20.15
CA SER A 173 -13.02 6.51 -21.35
C SER A 173 -13.67 5.27 -21.92
N TYR A 174 -14.77 5.45 -22.65
CA TYR A 174 -15.48 4.33 -23.29
C TYR A 174 -14.57 3.52 -24.23
N ASN A 175 -13.59 4.18 -24.85
CA ASN A 175 -12.66 3.57 -25.81
C ASN A 175 -11.39 3.01 -25.18
N THR A 176 -11.16 3.16 -23.87
CA THR A 176 -9.98 2.59 -23.19
C THR A 176 -10.37 1.37 -22.36
N PRO A 177 -9.54 0.31 -22.35
CA PRO A 177 -9.78 -0.83 -21.47
C PRO A 177 -9.66 -0.42 -20.01
N GLY A 178 -10.36 -1.14 -19.12
CA GLY A 178 -10.21 -0.93 -17.67
C GLY A 178 -8.78 -1.22 -17.22
N GLY A 179 -8.23 -0.37 -16.34
CA GLY A 179 -6.85 -0.46 -15.88
C GLY A 179 -5.81 0.04 -16.89
N TYR A 180 -6.16 1.05 -17.69
CA TYR A 180 -5.21 1.68 -18.61
C TYR A 180 -4.35 2.73 -17.87
N ASP A 181 -3.03 2.53 -17.82
CA ASP A 181 -2.07 3.47 -17.24
C ASP A 181 -1.70 4.55 -18.28
N ARG A 182 -2.05 5.81 -18.00
CA ARG A 182 -1.81 6.94 -18.92
C ARG A 182 -0.37 7.42 -18.95
N THR A 183 0.41 7.18 -17.89
CA THR A 183 1.83 7.56 -17.86
C THR A 183 2.63 6.64 -18.77
N ARG A 184 2.28 5.35 -18.79
CA ARG A 184 3.01 4.31 -19.56
C ARG A 184 2.34 3.94 -20.87
N ASN A 185 1.11 4.39 -21.09
CA ASN A 185 0.29 4.10 -22.27
C ASN A 185 0.10 2.59 -22.51
N VAL A 186 -0.15 1.85 -21.43
CA VAL A 186 -0.36 0.39 -21.49
C VAL A 186 -1.50 -0.04 -20.58
N GLU A 187 -2.11 -1.16 -20.94
CA GLU A 187 -3.03 -1.87 -20.06
C GLU A 187 -2.24 -2.68 -19.03
N ILE A 188 -2.63 -2.60 -17.76
CA ILE A 188 -1.94 -3.33 -16.68
C ILE A 188 -2.03 -4.85 -16.87
N GLY A 189 -0.94 -5.55 -16.53
CA GLY A 189 -0.90 -7.01 -16.63
C GLY A 189 -1.77 -7.73 -15.62
N ASN A 190 -1.74 -7.29 -14.35
CA ASN A 190 -2.52 -7.90 -13.28
C ASN A 190 -3.61 -6.95 -12.78
N LYS A 191 -4.86 -7.22 -13.20
CA LYS A 191 -6.04 -6.45 -12.78
C LYS A 191 -6.58 -6.85 -11.40
N ASN A 192 -6.29 -8.07 -10.95
CA ASN A 192 -6.88 -8.66 -9.75
C ASN A 192 -5.90 -8.63 -8.59
N VAL A 193 -5.51 -7.43 -8.18
CA VAL A 193 -4.60 -7.23 -7.05
C VAL A 193 -5.37 -7.31 -5.74
N LYS A 194 -4.89 -8.13 -4.80
CA LYS A 194 -5.45 -8.27 -3.45
C LYS A 194 -4.34 -8.20 -2.40
N PHE A 195 -4.63 -7.53 -1.28
CA PHE A 195 -3.75 -7.50 -0.12
C PHE A 195 -4.14 -8.55 0.92
N THR A 196 -3.12 -9.11 1.56
CA THR A 196 -3.26 -9.99 2.73
C THR A 196 -2.91 -9.25 4.02
N HIS A 197 -1.80 -8.52 4.00
CA HIS A 197 -1.17 -7.84 5.12
C HIS A 197 -1.32 -6.31 5.10
N LEU A 198 -1.70 -5.74 3.96
CA LEU A 198 -2.02 -4.32 3.83
C LEU A 198 -3.52 -4.08 3.67
N GLU A 199 -3.95 -2.85 3.90
CA GLU A 199 -5.27 -2.37 3.53
C GLU A 199 -5.25 -0.90 3.12
N GLU A 200 -6.07 -0.56 2.13
CA GLU A 200 -6.24 0.82 1.67
C GLU A 200 -6.80 1.69 2.80
N ALA A 201 -6.08 2.74 3.19
CA ALA A 201 -6.50 3.67 4.23
C ALA A 201 -7.07 4.96 3.64
N TYR A 202 -6.42 5.50 2.60
CA TYR A 202 -6.83 6.71 1.92
C TYR A 202 -6.27 6.75 0.49
N THR A 203 -7.07 7.25 -0.44
CA THR A 203 -6.71 7.44 -1.85
C THR A 203 -7.23 8.81 -2.26
N THR A 204 -6.39 9.65 -2.87
CA THR A 204 -6.83 10.98 -3.33
C THR A 204 -7.80 10.87 -4.51
N GLU A 205 -8.55 11.96 -4.78
CA GLU A 205 -9.55 12.00 -5.86
C GLU A 205 -9.00 11.59 -7.22
N HIS A 206 -7.79 12.06 -7.52
CA HIS A 206 -7.08 11.76 -8.77
C HIS A 206 -6.08 10.61 -8.65
N TRP A 207 -6.14 9.85 -7.54
CA TRP A 207 -5.31 8.68 -7.27
C TRP A 207 -3.80 8.98 -7.32
N LEU A 208 -3.43 10.21 -6.98
CA LEU A 208 -2.03 10.64 -6.96
C LEU A 208 -1.30 10.11 -5.72
N ASP A 209 -1.96 10.17 -4.56
CA ASP A 209 -1.39 9.73 -3.28
C ASP A 209 -2.20 8.56 -2.76
N LEU A 210 -1.54 7.43 -2.57
CA LEU A 210 -2.12 6.18 -2.09
C LEU A 210 -1.54 5.84 -0.72
N VAL A 211 -2.38 5.87 0.30
CA VAL A 211 -2.00 5.55 1.69
C VAL A 211 -2.56 4.20 2.07
N ASN A 212 -1.68 3.28 2.40
CA ASN A 212 -2.01 1.94 2.86
C ASN A 212 -1.60 1.76 4.32
N ARG A 213 -2.43 1.08 5.10
CA ARG A 213 -2.16 0.72 6.49
C ARG A 213 -1.60 -0.70 6.57
N VAL A 214 -0.55 -0.88 7.37
CA VAL A 214 0.01 -2.18 7.70
C VAL A 214 -0.87 -2.84 8.75
N ARG A 215 -1.41 -4.03 8.46
CA ARG A 215 -2.24 -4.75 9.43
C ARG A 215 -1.40 -5.19 10.62
N SER A 216 -1.95 -5.01 11.81
CA SER A 216 -1.34 -5.56 13.02
C SER A 216 -1.54 -7.08 13.06
N SER A 217 -0.49 -7.82 13.42
CA SER A 217 -0.54 -9.27 13.66
C SER A 217 -1.57 -9.67 14.74
N ASN A 218 -2.00 -8.70 15.56
CA ASN A 218 -2.90 -8.90 16.70
C ASN A 218 -4.39 -8.76 16.36
N SER A 219 -4.78 -8.51 15.10
CA SER A 219 -6.16 -8.75 14.70
C SER A 219 -6.38 -10.26 14.68
N LEU A 220 -6.81 -10.79 15.84
CA LEU A 220 -7.27 -12.15 16.10
C LEU A 220 -7.33 -12.99 14.84
N ARG A 221 -6.38 -13.92 14.66
CA ARG A 221 -6.56 -15.03 13.75
C ARG A 221 -7.88 -15.69 14.15
N HIS A 222 -8.96 -15.32 13.49
CA HIS A 222 -10.15 -16.12 13.42
C HIS A 222 -9.67 -17.37 12.70
N VAL A 223 -9.19 -18.34 13.48
CA VAL A 223 -8.90 -19.67 12.98
C VAL A 223 -10.23 -20.14 12.42
N PHE A 224 -10.37 -20.06 11.10
CA PHE A 224 -11.43 -20.71 10.36
C PHE A 224 -11.18 -22.21 10.47
N THR A 225 -11.35 -22.76 11.68
CA THR A 225 -11.74 -24.15 11.79
C THR A 225 -13.03 -24.24 11.02
N LYS A 226 -12.98 -24.97 9.90
CA LYS A 226 -14.10 -25.20 9.00
C LYS A 226 -15.16 -26.00 9.78
N LYS A 227 -15.90 -25.34 10.68
CA LYS A 227 -17.06 -25.94 11.34
C LYS A 227 -18.01 -26.32 10.21
N ARG A 228 -18.28 -27.62 10.06
CA ARG A 228 -19.33 -28.14 9.16
C ARG A 228 -20.60 -27.34 9.43
N LEU A 229 -20.92 -26.43 8.51
CA LEU A 229 -22.15 -25.65 8.55
C LEU A 229 -23.31 -26.63 8.39
N SER A 230 -24.10 -26.85 9.45
CA SER A 230 -25.40 -27.49 9.29
C SER A 230 -26.29 -26.53 8.50
N SER A 231 -26.94 -27.00 7.44
CA SER A 231 -27.81 -26.22 6.56
C SER A 231 -28.84 -25.40 7.37
N ARG A 232 -28.66 -24.08 7.42
CA ARG A 232 -29.69 -23.17 7.93
C ARG A 232 -30.69 -22.88 6.81
N LYS A 233 -31.90 -23.42 6.90
CA LYS A 233 -33.05 -22.93 6.14
C LYS A 233 -33.64 -21.73 6.89
N SER A 234 -33.41 -20.51 6.40
CA SER A 234 -34.17 -19.33 6.83
C SER A 234 -34.80 -18.68 5.60
N TYR A 235 -36.06 -18.99 5.35
CA TYR A 235 -36.90 -18.23 4.42
C TYR A 235 -37.58 -17.08 5.19
N GLY A 236 -37.82 -15.99 4.46
CA GLY A 236 -38.18 -14.64 4.91
C GLY A 236 -39.22 -14.46 6.02
N SER A 237 -39.22 -13.23 6.55
CA SER A 237 -40.18 -12.60 7.48
C SER A 237 -40.14 -12.97 8.97
N LYS A 238 -39.80 -14.20 9.38
CA LYS A 238 -39.79 -14.55 10.83
C LYS A 238 -38.38 -14.72 11.39
N LYS A 239 -37.85 -13.65 12.01
CA LYS A 239 -36.63 -13.69 12.86
C LYS A 239 -36.89 -14.44 14.17
N ARG A 240 -37.14 -15.75 14.12
CA ARG A 240 -37.18 -16.64 15.30
C ARG A 240 -36.10 -17.70 15.18
N GLY A 241 -35.11 -17.65 16.08
CA GLY A 241 -34.08 -18.68 16.20
C GLY A 241 -34.63 -19.96 16.82
N ASN A 242 -34.04 -21.11 16.45
CA ASN A 242 -34.32 -22.40 17.07
C ASN A 242 -33.28 -22.69 18.16
N ILE A 243 -33.77 -22.97 19.37
CA ILE A 243 -32.96 -23.42 20.52
C ILE A 243 -33.26 -24.91 20.69
N ARG A 244 -32.21 -25.76 20.72
CA ARG A 244 -32.37 -27.23 20.74
C ARG A 244 -33.13 -27.78 21.95
N ASN A 245 -33.22 -27.04 23.05
CA ASN A 245 -33.96 -27.42 24.27
C ASN A 245 -34.84 -26.26 24.76
N LYS A 246 -35.80 -25.81 23.95
CA LYS A 246 -36.75 -24.78 24.41
C LYS A 246 -37.85 -25.42 25.25
N LEU A 247 -37.88 -25.11 26.55
CA LEU A 247 -38.98 -25.51 27.45
C LEU A 247 -40.31 -24.95 26.92
N THR A 248 -41.31 -25.81 26.77
CA THR A 248 -42.64 -25.44 26.27
C THR A 248 -43.49 -24.87 27.40
N VAL A 249 -44.00 -23.66 27.23
CA VAL A 249 -44.91 -23.03 28.19
C VAL A 249 -46.28 -23.71 28.12
N ILE A 250 -46.66 -24.43 29.17
CA ILE A 250 -48.02 -24.98 29.32
C ILE A 250 -48.88 -23.93 30.02
N LYS A 251 -49.85 -23.32 29.33
CA LYS A 251 -50.83 -22.41 29.95
C LYS A 251 -51.95 -23.22 30.60
N GLY A 252 -52.13 -23.09 31.91
CA GLY A 252 -53.19 -23.76 32.66
C GLY A 252 -54.60 -23.28 32.25
N LYS A 253 -55.57 -24.21 32.19
CA LYS A 253 -56.99 -23.90 31.97
C LYS A 253 -57.64 -23.44 33.29
N ARG A 254 -58.39 -22.34 33.25
CA ARG A 254 -59.12 -21.79 34.41
C ARG A 254 -60.30 -22.72 34.76
N PRO A 255 -60.50 -23.13 36.02
CA PRO A 255 -61.59 -24.03 36.39
C PRO A 255 -62.96 -23.33 36.28
N ASN A 256 -63.96 -24.06 35.81
CA ASN A 256 -65.30 -23.55 35.53
C ASN A 256 -66.10 -23.38 36.84
N LYS A 257 -66.63 -22.19 37.10
CA LYS A 257 -67.33 -21.84 38.35
C LYS A 257 -68.70 -22.54 38.41
N LYS A 258 -68.90 -23.48 39.34
CA LYS A 258 -70.21 -24.12 39.57
C LYS A 258 -71.25 -23.06 39.96
N LYS A 259 -72.36 -22.95 39.20
CA LYS A 259 -73.51 -22.10 39.54
C LYS A 259 -74.19 -22.65 40.80
N GLY A 260 -74.26 -21.84 41.87
CA GLY A 260 -74.98 -22.18 43.10
C GLY A 260 -76.49 -22.24 42.87
N LYS A 261 -77.13 -23.30 43.37
CA LYS A 261 -78.59 -23.42 43.50
C LYS A 261 -79.10 -22.33 44.45
N LYS A 262 -80.03 -21.48 43.99
CA LYS A 262 -80.84 -20.61 44.85
C LYS A 262 -81.82 -21.48 45.64
N ASN A 263 -81.73 -21.47 46.96
CA ASN A 263 -82.80 -21.95 47.84
C ASN A 263 -83.74 -20.76 48.11
N ASN A 264 -84.96 -20.84 47.61
CA ASN A 264 -86.06 -19.97 48.03
C ASN A 264 -86.52 -20.43 49.43
N LYS A 265 -86.59 -19.50 50.39
CA LYS A 265 -87.40 -19.67 51.60
C LYS A 265 -88.58 -18.68 51.53
N SER A 266 -89.72 -19.25 51.87
CA SER A 266 -91.04 -18.68 52.16
C SER A 266 -91.01 -17.40 52.98
#